data_AF-B8M085-F1
#
_entry.id   AF-B8M085-F1
#
_cell.length_a   1.000
_cell.length_b   1.000
_cell.length_c   1.000
_cell.angle_alpha   90.00
_cell.angle_beta   90.00
_cell.angle_gamma   90.00
#
_symmetry.space_group_name_H-M   'P 1'
#
loop_
_entity.id
_entity.type
_entity.pdbx_description
1 polymer ?
#
loop_
_entity_poly.entity_id
_entity_poly.type
_entity_poly.pdbx_seq_one_letter_code
_entity_poly.pdbx_strand_id
1 'polypeptide(L)'
;MISLFDGAVTIRRDTRPLSLDEETRALYNRAITEPASLTDVQRRRITHRPPAEEEDALCRQACGLSIIERVAKAIAIANNDNGSDDENLILTYSEAHLLTAGVVPGQPGRLLSERARLSEADRDLSHRAAAAAVTEEMKVARETAQEVQRRWRIAQGAAIESLNDDDVRNILFAMPVPWQERVIHSTSTDGSPSISGLVVFYDPERTAEYKSSVEKAVCNGLHYHPMSMDDKAIARFTLYWVEFPALDSNDDNTVKLSALRSKFQTMIANHEFPVGLRSDCFLYMDEEGLRSIKPYLWENWGRNTPAQGGHQAYRTDAICPAGSARSLGRRETMAISVYVRADDAAPGGAILSE
;
A
#
# COMPACT_ATOMS: atom_id res chain seq x y z
N MET A 1 5.44 6.24 -27.18
CA MET A 1 4.31 5.56 -27.84
C MET A 1 4.53 4.07 -27.67
N ILE A 2 4.02 3.48 -26.59
CA ILE A 2 4.24 2.07 -26.25
C ILE A 2 2.92 1.35 -26.49
N SER A 3 2.90 0.52 -27.53
CA SER A 3 1.85 -0.48 -27.77
C SER A 3 2.08 -1.64 -26.80
N LEU A 4 1.34 -1.65 -25.70
CA LEU A 4 1.12 -2.83 -24.87
C LEU A 4 -0.26 -3.34 -25.26
N PHE A 5 -0.33 -4.60 -25.71
CA PHE A 5 -1.47 -5.33 -26.27
C PHE A 5 -1.62 -5.27 -27.81
N ASP A 6 -0.93 -6.20 -28.49
CA ASP A 6 -1.17 -6.57 -29.90
C ASP A 6 -2.26 -7.67 -30.04
N GLY A 7 -3.11 -7.78 -29.02
CA GLY A 7 -4.35 -8.53 -29.06
C GLY A 7 -5.47 -7.55 -28.77
N ALA A 8 -6.26 -7.21 -29.78
CA ALA A 8 -7.46 -6.41 -29.60
C ALA A 8 -8.45 -7.16 -28.70
N VAL A 9 -8.31 -6.99 -27.38
CA VAL A 9 -9.40 -7.27 -26.46
C VAL A 9 -10.46 -6.22 -26.77
N THR A 10 -11.30 -6.50 -27.76
CA THR A 10 -12.56 -5.78 -27.92
C THR A 10 -13.39 -6.10 -26.69
N ILE A 11 -13.24 -5.29 -25.64
CA ILE A 11 -14.20 -5.21 -24.56
C ILE A 11 -15.49 -4.74 -25.23
N ARG A 12 -16.38 -5.68 -25.57
CA ARG A 12 -17.73 -5.38 -26.07
C ARG A 12 -18.46 -4.69 -24.92
N ARG A 13 -18.32 -3.38 -24.83
CA ARG A 13 -19.14 -2.54 -23.95
C ARG A 13 -20.56 -2.60 -24.47
N ASP A 14 -21.44 -3.20 -23.69
CA ASP A 14 -22.86 -3.16 -23.99
C ASP A 14 -23.36 -1.72 -23.85
N THR A 15 -23.62 -1.07 -24.97
CA THR A 15 -24.12 0.31 -25.05
C THR A 15 -25.63 0.38 -25.25
N ARG A 16 -26.35 -0.75 -25.14
CA ARG A 16 -27.80 -0.76 -25.33
C ARG A 16 -28.47 0.14 -24.28
N PRO A 17 -29.35 1.07 -24.68
CA PRO A 17 -30.10 1.88 -23.74
C PRO A 17 -30.84 1.01 -22.71
N LEU A 18 -30.85 1.47 -21.46
CA LEU A 18 -31.62 0.87 -20.38
C LEU A 18 -32.76 1.81 -20.00
N SER A 19 -33.92 1.25 -19.70
CA SER A 19 -35.06 1.98 -19.13
C SER A 19 -35.38 1.36 -17.78
N LEU A 20 -35.71 2.19 -16.79
CA LEU A 20 -36.26 1.67 -15.54
C LEU A 20 -37.65 1.05 -15.81
N ASP A 21 -37.94 -0.07 -15.17
CA ASP A 21 -39.30 -0.60 -15.13
C ASP A 21 -40.18 0.26 -14.21
N GLU A 22 -41.50 0.11 -14.35
CA GLU A 22 -42.46 0.93 -13.62
C GLU A 22 -42.42 0.68 -12.12
N GLU A 23 -42.15 -0.57 -11.69
CA GLU A 23 -42.00 -0.92 -10.28
C GLU A 23 -40.81 -0.19 -9.64
N THR A 24 -39.68 -0.12 -10.34
CA THR A 24 -38.46 0.54 -9.89
C THR A 24 -38.64 2.05 -9.85
N ARG A 25 -39.32 2.65 -10.85
CA ARG A 25 -39.68 4.08 -10.80
C ARG A 25 -40.58 4.40 -9.62
N ALA A 26 -41.60 3.58 -9.37
CA ALA A 26 -42.50 3.76 -8.23
C ALA A 26 -41.74 3.66 -6.90
N LEU A 27 -40.83 2.70 -6.76
CA LEU A 27 -39.96 2.56 -5.60
C LEU A 27 -39.06 3.79 -5.40
N TYR A 28 -38.44 4.30 -6.48
CA TYR A 28 -37.56 5.46 -6.43
C TYR A 28 -38.31 6.75 -6.06
N ASN A 29 -39.49 6.97 -6.63
CA ASN A 29 -40.33 8.10 -6.26
C ASN A 29 -40.74 8.05 -4.79
N ARG A 30 -41.17 6.87 -4.30
CA ARG A 30 -41.50 6.70 -2.88
C ARG A 30 -40.31 6.95 -1.97
N ALA A 31 -39.12 6.53 -2.37
CA ALA A 31 -37.89 6.78 -1.62
C ALA A 31 -37.62 8.27 -1.44
N ILE A 32 -37.95 9.09 -2.43
CA ILE A 32 -37.76 10.55 -2.41
C ILE A 32 -38.85 11.23 -1.56
N THR A 33 -40.12 10.82 -1.70
CA THR A 33 -41.24 11.48 -1.02
C THR A 33 -41.37 11.07 0.44
N GLU A 34 -41.12 9.79 0.74
CA GLU A 34 -41.31 9.22 2.08
C GLU A 34 -40.15 8.29 2.47
N PRO A 35 -38.93 8.80 2.71
CA PRO A 35 -37.75 7.96 2.99
C PRO A 35 -37.90 7.06 4.23
N ALA A 36 -38.71 7.49 5.20
CA ALA A 36 -38.99 6.76 6.43
C ALA A 36 -39.90 5.53 6.22
N SER A 37 -40.66 5.46 5.11
CA SER A 37 -41.52 4.31 4.80
C SER A 37 -40.75 3.13 4.18
N LEU A 38 -39.49 3.35 3.78
CA LEU A 38 -38.67 2.32 3.17
C LEU A 38 -38.21 1.27 4.19
N THR A 39 -38.41 -0.01 3.84
CA THR A 39 -37.78 -1.11 4.57
C THR A 39 -36.28 -1.18 4.25
N ASP A 40 -35.50 -1.87 5.09
CA ASP A 40 -34.06 -2.06 4.83
C ASP A 40 -33.80 -2.77 3.50
N VAL A 41 -34.60 -3.80 3.17
CA VAL A 41 -34.54 -4.51 1.88
C VAL A 41 -34.75 -3.54 0.70
N GLN A 42 -35.68 -2.61 0.82
CA GLN A 42 -35.93 -1.60 -0.21
C GLN A 42 -34.77 -0.61 -0.31
N ARG A 43 -34.23 -0.12 0.81
CA ARG A 43 -33.05 0.75 0.83
C ARG A 43 -31.85 0.08 0.19
N ARG A 44 -31.61 -1.20 0.47
CA ARG A 44 -30.56 -2.01 -0.15
C ARG A 44 -30.76 -2.16 -1.65
N ARG A 45 -31.99 -2.45 -2.11
CA ARG A 45 -32.32 -2.50 -3.56
C ARG A 45 -32.02 -1.16 -4.25
N ILE A 46 -32.40 -0.04 -3.64
CA ILE A 46 -32.18 1.30 -4.19
C ILE A 46 -30.69 1.67 -4.23
N THR A 47 -29.96 1.32 -3.16
CA THR A 47 -28.51 1.61 -3.03
C THR A 47 -27.62 0.52 -3.63
N HIS A 48 -28.21 -0.49 -4.25
CA HIS A 48 -27.54 -1.68 -4.79
C HIS A 48 -26.66 -2.43 -3.78
N ARG A 49 -26.98 -2.38 -2.49
CA ARG A 49 -26.28 -3.14 -1.45
C ARG A 49 -26.74 -4.60 -1.47
N PRO A 50 -25.84 -5.57 -1.18
CA PRO A 50 -26.24 -6.97 -1.03
C PRO A 50 -27.16 -7.16 0.19
N PRO A 51 -27.81 -8.34 0.33
CA PRO A 51 -28.50 -8.73 1.55
C PRO A 51 -27.65 -8.53 2.80
N ALA A 52 -28.27 -8.28 3.96
CA ALA A 52 -27.57 -7.92 5.19
C ALA A 52 -26.51 -8.96 5.61
N GLU A 53 -26.88 -10.24 5.57
CA GLU A 53 -25.97 -11.34 5.93
C GLU A 53 -24.78 -11.46 4.98
N GLU A 54 -25.02 -11.30 3.67
CA GLU A 54 -23.97 -11.32 2.65
C GLU A 54 -23.05 -10.10 2.78
N GLU A 55 -23.61 -8.91 2.99
CA GLU A 55 -22.83 -7.70 3.20
C GLU A 55 -21.90 -7.83 4.42
N ASP A 56 -22.43 -8.32 5.53
CA ASP A 56 -21.65 -8.54 6.75
C ASP A 56 -20.56 -9.58 6.57
N ALA A 57 -20.85 -10.69 5.88
CA ALA A 57 -19.86 -11.71 5.56
C ALA A 57 -18.71 -11.13 4.71
N LEU A 58 -19.05 -10.37 3.65
CA LEU A 58 -18.06 -9.71 2.80
C LEU A 58 -17.24 -8.66 3.57
N CYS A 59 -17.87 -7.89 4.46
CA CYS A 59 -17.16 -6.93 5.31
C CYS A 59 -16.16 -7.63 6.24
N ARG A 60 -16.59 -8.68 6.95
CA ARG A 60 -15.73 -9.43 7.86
C ARG A 60 -14.59 -10.11 7.12
N GLN A 61 -14.85 -10.65 5.93
CA GLN A 61 -13.79 -11.23 5.10
C GLN A 61 -12.77 -10.18 4.67
N ALA A 62 -13.20 -8.97 4.34
CA ALA A 62 -12.32 -7.93 3.82
C ALA A 62 -11.51 -7.20 4.90
N CYS A 63 -12.05 -7.01 6.11
CA CYS A 63 -11.40 -6.17 7.14
C CYS A 63 -11.63 -6.65 8.58
N GLY A 64 -12.26 -7.80 8.80
CA GLY A 64 -12.55 -8.34 10.14
C GLY A 64 -13.75 -7.72 10.85
N LEU A 65 -14.31 -6.60 10.36
CA LEU A 65 -15.44 -5.90 10.96
C LEU A 65 -16.73 -6.07 10.14
N SER A 66 -17.89 -6.12 10.80
CA SER A 66 -19.22 -6.02 10.17
C SER A 66 -19.52 -4.60 9.67
N ILE A 67 -20.58 -4.43 8.85
CA ILE A 67 -20.96 -3.09 8.39
C ILE A 67 -21.36 -2.18 9.56
N ILE A 68 -22.05 -2.73 10.56
CA ILE A 68 -22.56 -1.99 11.71
C ILE A 68 -21.39 -1.51 12.59
N GLU A 69 -20.42 -2.39 12.86
CA GLU A 69 -19.22 -2.04 13.64
C GLU A 69 -18.42 -0.93 12.96
N ARG A 70 -18.28 -0.98 11.63
CA ARG A 70 -17.58 0.09 10.89
C ARG A 70 -18.32 1.41 10.89
N VAL A 71 -19.65 1.39 10.72
CA VAL A 71 -20.46 2.61 10.78
C VAL A 71 -20.36 3.22 12.18
N ALA A 72 -20.45 2.41 13.24
CA ALA A 72 -20.26 2.86 14.60
C ALA A 72 -18.85 3.44 14.83
N LYS A 73 -17.81 2.77 14.34
CA LYS A 73 -16.41 3.25 14.37
C LYS A 73 -16.26 4.61 13.66
N ALA A 74 -16.83 4.76 12.47
CA ALA A 74 -16.79 6.00 11.69
C ALA A 74 -17.52 7.17 12.38
N ILE A 75 -18.63 6.88 13.07
CA ILE A 75 -19.38 7.87 13.85
C ILE A 75 -18.62 8.25 15.13
N ALA A 76 -18.00 7.27 15.81
CA ALA A 76 -17.16 7.54 16.97
C ALA A 76 -16.00 8.49 16.62
N ILE A 77 -15.39 8.32 15.44
CA ILE A 77 -14.39 9.26 14.91
C ILE A 77 -14.97 10.64 14.70
N ALA A 78 -16.13 10.73 14.03
CA ALA A 78 -16.76 12.02 13.74
C ALA A 78 -17.12 12.80 15.02
N ASN A 79 -17.45 12.10 16.10
CA ASN A 79 -17.80 12.72 17.38
C ASN A 79 -16.59 13.00 18.29
N ASN A 80 -15.44 12.39 18.02
CA ASN A 80 -14.21 12.64 18.75
C ASN A 80 -13.49 13.85 18.15
N ASP A 81 -13.87 15.06 18.59
CA ASP A 81 -13.23 16.32 18.21
C ASP A 81 -11.77 16.43 18.69
N ASN A 82 -11.39 15.65 19.71
CA ASN A 82 -10.04 15.64 20.26
C ASN A 82 -9.36 14.34 19.82
N GLY A 83 -8.30 14.47 19.00
CA GLY A 83 -7.50 13.39 18.43
C GLY A 83 -7.03 12.36 19.46
N SER A 84 -7.92 11.43 19.78
CA SER A 84 -7.63 10.25 20.58
C SER A 84 -6.67 9.38 19.78
N ASP A 85 -5.42 9.29 20.22
CA ASP A 85 -4.38 8.41 19.67
C ASP A 85 -4.68 6.91 19.85
N ASP A 86 -5.93 6.54 20.16
CA ASP A 86 -6.35 5.15 20.16
C ASP A 86 -6.35 4.63 18.72
N GLU A 87 -5.32 3.85 18.38
CA GLU A 87 -5.15 3.20 17.08
C GLU A 87 -6.41 2.41 16.65
N ASN A 88 -7.22 1.93 17.60
CA ASN A 88 -8.48 1.24 17.29
C ASN A 88 -9.58 2.17 16.78
N LEU A 89 -9.42 3.47 16.96
CA LEU A 89 -10.37 4.49 16.58
C LEU A 89 -10.02 5.15 15.24
N ILE A 90 -9.02 4.67 14.49
CA ILE A 90 -8.72 5.20 13.14
C ILE A 90 -9.30 4.27 12.08
N LEU A 91 -10.00 4.82 11.08
CA LEU A 91 -10.42 4.07 9.89
C LEU A 91 -9.23 3.82 8.97
N THR A 92 -9.01 2.58 8.59
CA THR A 92 -8.02 2.23 7.56
C THR A 92 -8.51 2.66 6.17
N TYR A 93 -7.60 2.75 5.20
CA TYR A 93 -7.99 3.02 3.81
C TYR A 93 -8.97 1.96 3.28
N SER A 94 -8.75 0.68 3.60
CA SER A 94 -9.62 -0.41 3.18
C SER A 94 -11.01 -0.32 3.80
N GLU A 95 -11.11 -0.02 5.10
CA GLU A 95 -12.39 0.22 5.78
C GLU A 95 -13.14 1.42 5.17
N ALA A 96 -12.44 2.53 4.92
CA ALA A 96 -12.99 3.71 4.28
C ALA A 96 -13.43 3.44 2.82
N HIS A 97 -12.68 2.62 2.09
CA HIS A 97 -13.03 2.16 0.75
C HIS A 97 -14.36 1.40 0.75
N LEU A 98 -14.55 0.47 1.66
CA LEU A 98 -15.78 -0.33 1.73
C LEU A 98 -17.02 0.51 2.09
N LEU A 99 -16.87 1.56 2.90
CA LEU A 99 -17.99 2.47 3.25
C LEU A 99 -18.44 3.35 2.08
N THR A 100 -17.52 3.74 1.21
CA THR A 100 -17.79 4.67 0.10
C THR A 100 -18.12 3.94 -1.21
N ALA A 101 -17.35 2.90 -1.54
CA ALA A 101 -17.44 2.16 -2.79
C ALA A 101 -18.32 0.91 -2.68
N GLY A 102 -18.67 0.48 -1.46
CA GLY A 102 -19.40 -0.76 -1.23
C GLY A 102 -18.49 -1.98 -1.13
N VAL A 103 -19.08 -3.13 -0.85
CA VAL A 103 -18.37 -4.37 -0.49
C VAL A 103 -18.19 -5.34 -1.65
N VAL A 104 -18.92 -5.14 -2.75
CA VAL A 104 -18.92 -6.05 -3.90
C VAL A 104 -17.87 -5.58 -4.91
N PRO A 105 -16.80 -6.37 -5.16
CA PRO A 105 -15.74 -5.98 -6.10
C PRO A 105 -16.29 -5.68 -7.49
N GLY A 106 -15.84 -4.57 -8.09
CA GLY A 106 -16.22 -4.17 -9.45
C GLY A 106 -17.67 -3.65 -9.60
N GLN A 107 -18.49 -3.73 -8.55
CA GLN A 107 -19.87 -3.23 -8.59
C GLN A 107 -19.96 -1.73 -8.92
N PRO A 108 -19.12 -0.83 -8.37
CA PRO A 108 -19.17 0.59 -8.73
C PRO A 108 -19.02 0.83 -10.24
N GLY A 109 -18.07 0.15 -10.88
CA GLY A 109 -17.85 0.26 -12.32
C GLY A 109 -19.05 -0.24 -13.13
N ARG A 110 -19.67 -1.35 -12.70
CA ARG A 110 -20.90 -1.88 -13.29
C ARG A 110 -22.06 -0.89 -13.15
N LEU A 111 -22.30 -0.37 -11.95
CA LEU A 111 -23.40 0.57 -11.69
C LEU A 111 -23.22 1.90 -12.43
N LEU A 112 -21.99 2.40 -12.54
CA LEU A 112 -21.67 3.58 -13.35
C LEU A 112 -22.00 3.32 -14.83
N SER A 113 -21.64 2.15 -15.35
CA SER A 113 -21.97 1.75 -16.72
C SER A 113 -23.48 1.63 -16.95
N GLU A 114 -24.21 0.99 -16.04
CA GLU A 114 -25.68 0.87 -16.10
C GLU A 114 -26.34 2.26 -16.06
N ARG A 115 -25.92 3.15 -15.15
CA ARG A 115 -26.45 4.53 -15.06
C ARG A 115 -26.14 5.38 -16.28
N ALA A 116 -24.98 5.20 -16.92
CA ALA A 116 -24.64 5.90 -18.15
C ALA A 116 -25.58 5.53 -19.32
N ARG A 117 -26.20 4.35 -19.27
CA ARG A 117 -27.14 3.85 -20.28
C ARG A 117 -28.60 4.21 -20.00
N LEU A 118 -28.91 4.73 -18.81
CA LEU A 118 -30.24 5.26 -18.48
C LEU A 118 -30.47 6.60 -19.20
N SER A 119 -31.75 6.91 -19.45
CA SER A 119 -32.17 8.26 -19.82
C SER A 119 -31.76 9.28 -18.75
N GLU A 120 -31.63 10.55 -19.12
CA GLU A 120 -31.26 11.60 -18.16
C GLU A 120 -32.24 11.69 -16.97
N ALA A 121 -33.54 11.58 -17.26
CA ALA A 121 -34.58 11.59 -16.24
C ALA A 121 -34.49 10.36 -15.30
N ASP A 122 -34.30 9.15 -15.85
CA ASP A 122 -34.15 7.95 -15.02
C ASP A 122 -32.83 7.97 -14.22
N ARG A 123 -31.79 8.61 -14.75
CA ARG A 123 -30.51 8.80 -14.05
C ARG A 123 -30.66 9.75 -12.87
N ASP A 124 -31.28 10.92 -13.06
CA ASP A 124 -31.57 11.86 -11.96
C ASP A 124 -32.42 11.21 -10.88
N LEU A 125 -33.48 10.52 -11.29
CA LEU A 125 -34.37 9.78 -10.39
C LEU A 125 -33.60 8.75 -9.56
N SER A 126 -32.72 7.96 -10.20
CA SER A 126 -31.86 6.99 -9.52
C SER A 126 -30.93 7.65 -8.50
N HIS A 127 -30.29 8.78 -8.85
CA HIS A 127 -29.40 9.51 -7.93
C HIS A 127 -30.14 10.05 -6.70
N ARG A 128 -31.29 10.70 -6.92
CA ARG A 128 -32.10 11.27 -5.84
C ARG A 128 -32.67 10.21 -4.92
N ALA A 129 -33.16 9.10 -5.49
CA ALA A 129 -33.64 7.97 -4.71
C ALA A 129 -32.52 7.32 -3.90
N ALA A 130 -31.33 7.13 -4.48
CA ALA A 130 -30.17 6.61 -3.76
C ALA A 130 -29.74 7.54 -2.62
N ALA A 131 -29.74 8.86 -2.81
CA ALA A 131 -29.43 9.82 -1.75
C ALA A 131 -30.46 9.77 -0.60
N ALA A 132 -31.75 9.69 -0.94
CA ALA A 132 -32.83 9.64 0.05
C ALA A 132 -32.88 8.32 0.84
N ALA A 133 -32.44 7.21 0.21
CA ALA A 133 -32.43 5.89 0.85
C ALA A 133 -31.27 5.68 1.84
N VAL A 134 -30.27 6.58 1.87
CA VAL A 134 -29.12 6.49 2.80
C VAL A 134 -29.52 7.07 4.16
N THR A 135 -29.30 6.29 5.21
CA THR A 135 -29.60 6.71 6.59
C THR A 135 -28.62 7.77 7.07
N GLU A 136 -28.99 8.54 8.09
CA GLU A 136 -28.14 9.61 8.59
C GLU A 136 -26.81 9.08 9.14
N GLU A 137 -26.84 7.96 9.86
CA GLU A 137 -25.64 7.28 10.36
C GLU A 137 -24.69 6.90 9.21
N MET A 138 -25.25 6.39 8.12
CA MET A 138 -24.47 6.02 6.94
C MET A 138 -23.92 7.25 6.19
N LYS A 139 -24.61 8.40 6.21
CA LYS A 139 -24.09 9.64 5.64
C LYS A 139 -22.86 10.10 6.42
N VAL A 140 -22.98 10.22 7.74
CA VAL A 140 -21.86 10.59 8.62
C VAL A 140 -20.68 9.63 8.42
N ALA A 141 -20.93 8.33 8.44
CA ALA A 141 -19.87 7.34 8.22
C ALA A 141 -19.17 7.48 6.86
N ARG A 142 -19.93 7.80 5.79
CA ARG A 142 -19.36 8.04 4.45
C ARG A 142 -18.56 9.33 4.38
N GLU A 143 -18.98 10.39 5.05
CA GLU A 143 -18.23 11.66 5.10
C GLU A 143 -16.88 11.46 5.80
N THR A 144 -16.86 10.78 6.95
CA THR A 144 -15.62 10.40 7.64
C THR A 144 -14.71 9.57 6.73
N ALA A 145 -15.26 8.55 6.06
CA ALA A 145 -14.51 7.70 5.15
C ALA A 145 -13.97 8.46 3.93
N GLN A 146 -14.72 9.42 3.38
CA GLN A 146 -14.26 10.26 2.27
C GLN A 146 -13.07 11.13 2.67
N GLU A 147 -13.01 11.60 3.91
CA GLU A 147 -11.86 12.38 4.39
C GLU A 147 -10.60 11.53 4.52
N VAL A 148 -10.73 10.28 5.01
CA VAL A 148 -9.62 9.31 5.00
C VAL A 148 -9.13 9.07 3.57
N GLN A 149 -10.04 8.81 2.63
CA GLN A 149 -9.66 8.62 1.23
C GLN A 149 -9.03 9.85 0.60
N ARG A 150 -9.47 11.06 0.97
CA ARG A 150 -8.90 12.30 0.45
C ARG A 150 -7.43 12.41 0.85
N ARG A 151 -7.12 12.20 2.13
CA ARG A 151 -5.75 12.17 2.65
C ARG A 151 -4.88 11.17 1.88
N TRP A 152 -5.40 9.96 1.71
CA TRP A 152 -4.74 8.90 0.95
C TRP A 152 -4.54 9.23 -0.53
N ARG A 153 -5.52 9.85 -1.20
CA ARG A 153 -5.39 10.31 -2.59
C ARG A 153 -4.34 11.42 -2.74
N ILE A 154 -4.22 12.32 -1.77
CA ILE A 154 -3.18 13.36 -1.76
C ILE A 154 -1.80 12.70 -1.65
N ALA A 155 -1.61 11.79 -0.68
CA ALA A 155 -0.35 11.08 -0.50
C ALA A 155 0.01 10.23 -1.73
N GLN A 156 -0.96 9.52 -2.30
CA GLN A 156 -0.78 8.75 -3.52
C GLN A 156 -0.43 9.65 -4.73
N GLY A 157 -1.08 10.81 -4.87
CA GLY A 157 -0.77 11.78 -5.91
C GLY A 157 0.69 12.24 -5.83
N ALA A 158 1.14 12.62 -4.61
CA ALA A 158 2.53 12.98 -4.36
C ALA A 158 3.50 11.81 -4.66
N ALA A 159 3.10 10.57 -4.36
CA ALA A 159 3.88 9.40 -4.70
C ALA A 159 4.02 9.22 -6.22
N ILE A 160 2.90 9.27 -6.97
CA ILE A 160 2.88 9.15 -8.43
C ILE A 160 3.76 10.21 -9.11
N GLU A 161 3.73 11.46 -8.62
CA GLU A 161 4.56 12.53 -9.17
C GLU A 161 6.06 12.33 -8.91
N SER A 162 6.42 11.62 -7.85
CA SER A 162 7.81 11.41 -7.43
C SER A 162 8.44 10.12 -7.97
N LEU A 163 7.65 9.08 -8.17
CA LEU A 163 8.12 7.74 -8.49
C LEU A 163 8.20 7.53 -10.00
N ASN A 164 9.24 6.84 -10.44
CA ASN A 164 9.39 6.47 -11.85
C ASN A 164 8.84 5.06 -12.13
N ASP A 165 8.75 4.68 -13.41
CA ASP A 165 8.19 3.38 -13.85
C ASP A 165 8.89 2.16 -13.22
N ASP A 166 10.20 2.22 -12.98
CA ASP A 166 10.93 1.14 -12.33
C ASP A 166 10.66 1.10 -10.82
N ASP A 167 10.57 2.26 -10.15
CA ASP A 167 10.16 2.30 -8.73
C ASP A 167 8.78 1.70 -8.54
N VAL A 168 7.85 2.10 -9.40
CA VAL A 168 6.48 1.57 -9.44
C VAL A 168 6.49 0.06 -9.62
N ARG A 169 7.24 -0.44 -10.61
CA ARG A 169 7.34 -1.89 -10.86
C ARG A 169 7.88 -2.63 -9.65
N ASN A 170 8.90 -2.08 -8.99
CA ASN A 170 9.51 -2.69 -7.81
C ASN A 170 8.57 -2.69 -6.60
N ILE A 171 7.87 -1.58 -6.35
CA ILE A 171 6.86 -1.49 -5.29
C ILE A 171 5.80 -2.55 -5.52
N LEU A 172 5.22 -2.61 -6.73
CA LEU A 172 4.19 -3.60 -7.08
C LEU A 172 4.69 -5.05 -6.96
N PHE A 173 5.98 -5.29 -7.22
CA PHE A 173 6.59 -6.61 -7.02
C PHE A 173 6.78 -6.96 -5.53
N ALA A 174 7.05 -5.97 -4.67
CA ALA A 174 7.27 -6.16 -3.24
C ALA A 174 5.96 -6.30 -2.45
N MET A 175 4.86 -5.74 -2.95
CA MET A 175 3.55 -5.74 -2.29
C MET A 175 2.96 -7.12 -1.93
N PRO A 176 3.09 -8.18 -2.75
CA PRO A 176 2.51 -9.50 -2.45
C PRO A 176 3.25 -10.27 -1.35
N VAL A 177 4.40 -9.77 -0.86
CA VAL A 177 5.19 -10.47 0.14
C VAL A 177 4.54 -10.28 1.53
N PRO A 178 4.41 -11.34 2.37
CA PRO A 178 3.71 -11.27 3.67
C PRO A 178 4.50 -10.54 4.77
N TRP A 179 5.31 -9.55 4.39
CA TRP A 179 6.09 -8.77 5.35
C TRP A 179 5.19 -7.90 6.24
N GLN A 180 4.09 -7.38 5.70
CA GLN A 180 3.14 -6.54 6.43
C GLN A 180 2.51 -7.31 7.59
N GLU A 181 2.05 -8.55 7.34
CA GLU A 181 1.52 -9.43 8.39
C GLU A 181 2.55 -9.70 9.48
N ARG A 182 3.82 -9.95 9.09
CA ARG A 182 4.90 -10.12 10.06
C ARG A 182 5.11 -8.89 10.92
N VAL A 183 5.10 -7.69 10.32
CA VAL A 183 5.23 -6.42 11.06
C VAL A 183 4.05 -6.21 12.01
N ILE A 184 2.84 -6.52 11.56
CA ILE A 184 1.61 -6.36 12.36
C ILE A 184 1.58 -7.35 13.54
N HIS A 185 2.08 -8.58 13.36
CA HIS A 185 2.10 -9.60 14.41
C HIS A 185 3.38 -9.60 15.27
N SER A 186 4.41 -8.85 14.89
CA SER A 186 5.63 -8.73 15.69
C SER A 186 5.35 -7.92 16.95
N THR A 187 5.68 -8.53 18.09
CA THR A 187 5.59 -7.90 19.41
C THR A 187 6.99 -7.81 20.02
N SER A 188 7.23 -6.72 20.73
CA SER A 188 8.43 -6.53 21.54
C SER A 188 8.37 -7.38 22.81
N THR A 189 9.50 -7.51 23.50
CA THR A 189 9.65 -8.31 24.73
C THR A 189 8.77 -7.83 25.88
N ASP A 190 8.41 -6.54 25.88
CA ASP A 190 7.50 -5.90 26.83
C ASP A 190 6.02 -6.00 26.41
N GLY A 191 5.73 -6.69 25.31
CA GLY A 191 4.38 -6.85 24.75
C GLY A 191 3.90 -5.64 23.95
N SER A 192 4.73 -4.60 23.78
CA SER A 192 4.38 -3.48 22.90
C SER A 192 4.42 -3.92 21.42
N PRO A 193 3.70 -3.22 20.53
CA PRO A 193 3.90 -3.37 19.09
C PRO A 193 5.37 -3.19 18.73
N SER A 194 5.95 -4.14 18.00
CA SER A 194 7.30 -3.98 17.48
C SER A 194 7.29 -2.96 16.34
N ILE A 195 8.30 -2.09 16.32
CA ILE A 195 8.58 -1.27 15.14
C ILE A 195 9.13 -2.16 14.02
N SER A 196 9.01 -1.70 12.78
CA SER A 196 9.68 -2.29 11.63
C SER A 196 10.36 -1.22 10.82
N GLY A 197 11.41 -1.57 10.09
CA GLY A 197 12.02 -0.63 9.18
C GLY A 197 13.47 -0.91 8.90
N LEU A 198 14.19 0.17 8.58
CA LEU A 198 15.54 0.09 8.02
C LEU A 198 16.51 0.92 8.83
N VAL A 199 17.72 0.39 8.98
CA VAL A 199 18.87 1.16 9.46
C VAL A 199 19.38 2.01 8.30
N VAL A 200 19.58 3.29 8.54
CA VAL A 200 20.10 4.23 7.54
C VAL A 200 21.39 4.84 8.03
N PHE A 201 22.49 4.50 7.37
CA PHE A 201 23.75 5.17 7.61
C PHE A 201 23.78 6.51 6.90
N TYR A 202 24.21 7.54 7.63
CA TYR A 202 24.34 8.88 7.10
C TYR A 202 25.63 9.53 7.57
N ASP A 203 26.18 10.37 6.71
CA ASP A 203 27.30 11.23 7.04
C ASP A 203 26.80 12.44 7.84
N PRO A 204 27.32 12.69 9.05
CA PRO A 204 26.88 13.80 9.90
C PRO A 204 27.13 15.18 9.28
N GLU A 205 28.05 15.29 8.31
CA GLU A 205 28.25 16.55 7.56
C GLU A 205 27.09 16.82 6.58
N ARG A 206 26.23 15.83 6.31
CA ARG A 206 25.05 15.97 5.46
C ARG A 206 23.85 16.48 6.26
N THR A 207 23.08 17.37 5.61
CA THR A 207 22.07 18.23 6.25
C THR A 207 20.74 17.52 6.56
N ALA A 208 19.87 18.16 7.34
CA ALA A 208 18.50 17.69 7.61
C ALA A 208 17.67 17.45 6.33
N GLU A 209 18.00 18.12 5.23
CA GLU A 209 17.36 17.96 3.92
C GLU A 209 17.54 16.55 3.36
N TYR A 210 18.68 15.92 3.64
CA TYR A 210 18.95 14.54 3.29
C TYR A 210 17.96 13.59 3.98
N LYS A 211 17.84 13.70 5.31
CA LYS A 211 16.93 12.86 6.09
C LYS A 211 15.50 13.01 5.60
N SER A 212 15.06 14.26 5.39
CA SER A 212 13.74 14.56 4.84
C SER A 212 13.50 13.96 3.46
N SER A 213 14.52 13.94 2.59
CA SER A 213 14.41 13.35 1.25
C SER A 213 14.23 11.82 1.30
N VAL A 214 14.95 11.14 2.19
CA VAL A 214 14.78 9.69 2.41
C VAL A 214 13.43 9.36 2.99
N GLU A 215 13.03 10.07 4.05
CA GLU A 215 11.73 9.90 4.69
C GLU A 215 10.61 10.12 3.68
N LYS A 216 10.73 11.14 2.83
CA LYS A 216 9.76 11.41 1.77
C LYS A 216 9.73 10.31 0.72
N ALA A 217 10.87 9.80 0.27
CA ALA A 217 10.92 8.72 -0.71
C ALA A 217 10.30 7.42 -0.16
N VAL A 218 10.62 7.07 1.08
CA VAL A 218 10.01 5.93 1.78
C VAL A 218 8.51 6.15 1.94
N CYS A 219 8.10 7.31 2.44
CA CYS A 219 6.68 7.65 2.60
C CYS A 219 5.93 7.52 1.26
N ASN A 220 6.48 8.05 0.17
CA ASN A 220 5.88 7.94 -1.16
C ASN A 220 5.79 6.48 -1.63
N GLY A 221 6.83 5.67 -1.41
CA GLY A 221 6.80 4.24 -1.70
C GLY A 221 5.70 3.51 -0.92
N LEU A 222 5.53 3.84 0.36
CA LEU A 222 4.50 3.26 1.22
C LEU A 222 3.08 3.73 0.83
N HIS A 223 2.92 4.90 0.22
CA HIS A 223 1.61 5.45 -0.15
C HIS A 223 1.24 5.27 -1.63
N TYR A 224 2.11 4.66 -2.44
CA TYR A 224 1.90 4.52 -3.89
C TYR A 224 0.65 3.68 -4.23
N HIS A 225 0.42 2.59 -3.50
CA HIS A 225 -0.70 1.68 -3.76
C HIS A 225 -1.54 1.43 -2.48
N PRO A 226 -2.45 2.35 -2.13
CA PRO A 226 -3.20 2.32 -0.87
C PRO A 226 -3.99 1.04 -0.61
N MET A 227 -4.47 0.37 -1.67
CA MET A 227 -5.24 -0.88 -1.54
C MET A 227 -4.39 -2.09 -1.14
N SER A 228 -3.07 -2.02 -1.29
CA SER A 228 -2.18 -3.13 -0.98
C SER A 228 -1.41 -2.95 0.32
N MET A 229 -1.44 -1.74 0.88
CA MET A 229 -0.74 -1.42 2.11
C MET A 229 -1.69 -1.40 3.30
N ASP A 230 -1.24 -1.98 4.40
CA ASP A 230 -1.91 -1.92 5.69
C ASP A 230 -1.46 -0.68 6.45
N ASP A 231 -2.42 0.17 6.86
CA ASP A 231 -2.15 1.39 7.62
C ASP A 231 -1.33 1.11 8.90
N LYS A 232 -1.54 -0.03 9.57
CA LYS A 232 -0.79 -0.41 10.77
C LYS A 232 0.66 -0.76 10.43
N ALA A 233 0.90 -1.41 9.29
CA ALA A 233 2.26 -1.69 8.83
C ALA A 233 3.00 -0.39 8.49
N ILE A 234 2.32 0.58 7.85
CA ILE A 234 2.89 1.91 7.56
C ILE A 234 3.19 2.66 8.87
N ALA A 235 2.25 2.70 9.81
CA ALA A 235 2.41 3.41 11.09
C ALA A 235 3.58 2.85 11.92
N ARG A 236 3.89 1.56 11.78
CA ARG A 236 5.02 0.91 12.45
C ARG A 236 6.34 1.04 11.71
N PHE A 237 6.33 1.53 10.47
CA PHE A 237 7.54 1.68 9.67
C PHE A 237 8.38 2.86 10.17
N THR A 238 9.66 2.64 10.43
CA THR A 238 10.59 3.66 10.92
C THR A 238 11.96 3.58 10.25
N LEU A 239 12.67 4.70 10.25
CA LEU A 239 14.07 4.76 9.81
C LEU A 239 14.96 5.00 11.02
N TYR A 240 15.89 4.07 11.25
CA TYR A 240 16.86 4.19 12.34
C TYR A 240 18.15 4.78 11.82
N TRP A 241 18.35 6.06 12.11
CA TRP A 241 19.48 6.85 11.62
C TRP A 241 20.75 6.58 12.42
N VAL A 242 21.82 6.15 11.75
CA VAL A 242 23.13 5.89 12.35
C VAL A 242 24.18 6.76 11.70
N GLU A 243 24.87 7.54 12.53
CA GLU A 243 25.99 8.37 12.08
C GLU A 243 27.14 7.48 11.61
N PHE A 244 27.65 7.75 10.43
CA PHE A 244 28.85 7.14 9.90
C PHE A 244 29.70 8.26 9.30
N PRO A 245 30.81 8.66 9.96
CA PRO A 245 31.63 9.75 9.48
C PRO A 245 32.09 9.44 8.05
N ALA A 246 32.03 10.45 7.17
CA ALA A 246 32.58 10.33 5.84
C ALA A 246 34.03 9.86 5.94
N LEU A 247 34.29 8.68 5.40
CA LEU A 247 35.65 8.29 5.02
C LEU A 247 36.09 9.26 3.91
N ASP A 248 37.35 9.68 3.95
CA ASP A 248 37.90 10.73 3.08
C ASP A 248 37.45 10.54 1.62
N SER A 249 37.17 11.62 0.90
CA SER A 249 36.64 11.58 -0.48
C SER A 249 37.56 10.83 -1.47
N ASN A 250 38.82 10.60 -1.09
CA ASN A 250 39.81 9.83 -1.85
C ASN A 250 39.74 8.31 -1.61
N ASP A 251 38.99 7.85 -0.62
CA ASP A 251 38.86 6.42 -0.37
C ASP A 251 37.94 5.77 -1.40
N ASP A 252 38.38 4.62 -1.93
CA ASP A 252 37.60 3.78 -2.83
C ASP A 252 36.24 3.41 -2.19
N ASN A 253 35.16 3.56 -2.96
CA ASN A 253 33.80 3.17 -2.55
C ASN A 253 33.74 1.74 -1.98
N THR A 254 34.61 0.85 -2.46
CA THR A 254 34.75 -0.52 -1.95
C THR A 254 35.21 -0.57 -0.50
N VAL A 255 36.15 0.30 -0.12
CA VAL A 255 36.66 0.43 1.26
C VAL A 255 35.57 1.02 2.15
N LYS A 256 34.84 2.03 1.66
CA LYS A 256 33.71 2.65 2.40
C LYS A 256 32.59 1.67 2.69
N LEU A 257 32.15 0.91 1.68
CA LEU A 257 31.14 -0.13 1.84
C LEU A 257 31.59 -1.23 2.79
N SER A 258 32.85 -1.65 2.72
CA SER A 258 33.41 -2.66 3.64
C SER A 258 33.36 -2.17 5.09
N ALA A 259 33.72 -0.91 5.34
CA ALA A 259 33.65 -0.31 6.68
C ALA A 259 32.21 -0.18 7.19
N LEU A 260 31.27 0.25 6.35
CA LEU A 260 29.83 0.28 6.68
C LEU A 260 29.30 -1.11 7.04
N ARG A 261 29.65 -2.13 6.25
CA ARG A 261 29.28 -3.52 6.52
C ARG A 261 29.85 -4.00 7.85
N SER A 262 31.14 -3.77 8.12
CA SER A 262 31.76 -4.13 9.39
C SER A 262 31.07 -3.45 10.56
N LYS A 263 30.75 -2.15 10.45
CA LYS A 263 30.01 -1.43 11.48
C LYS A 263 28.63 -2.03 11.71
N PHE A 264 27.85 -2.24 10.64
CA PHE A 264 26.52 -2.85 10.72
C PHE A 264 26.56 -4.22 11.42
N GLN A 265 27.53 -5.07 11.07
CA GLN A 265 27.73 -6.37 11.70
C GLN A 265 28.05 -6.27 13.19
N THR A 266 28.94 -5.33 13.57
CA THR A 266 29.25 -5.08 14.98
C THR A 266 28.01 -4.64 15.74
N MET A 267 27.21 -3.72 15.18
CA MET A 267 25.97 -3.25 15.82
C MET A 267 24.96 -4.39 16.02
N ILE A 268 24.83 -5.30 15.05
CA ILE A 268 23.99 -6.51 15.20
C ILE A 268 24.52 -7.40 16.32
N ALA A 269 25.82 -7.70 16.31
CA ALA A 269 26.44 -8.59 17.30
C ALA A 269 26.34 -8.03 18.74
N ASN A 270 26.33 -6.71 18.87
CA ASN A 270 26.19 -6.00 20.14
C ASN A 270 24.72 -5.75 20.54
N HIS A 271 23.74 -6.15 19.72
CA HIS A 271 22.32 -5.87 19.92
C HIS A 271 22.00 -4.37 20.04
N GLU A 272 22.69 -3.53 19.26
CA GLU A 272 22.51 -2.07 19.27
C GLU A 272 21.26 -1.61 18.53
N PHE A 273 20.67 -2.46 17.68
CA PHE A 273 19.45 -2.12 16.95
C PHE A 273 18.19 -2.37 17.77
N PRO A 274 17.22 -1.45 17.72
CA PRO A 274 15.87 -1.72 18.19
C PRO A 274 15.31 -3.02 17.60
N VAL A 275 14.61 -3.79 18.44
CA VAL A 275 13.94 -5.02 18.02
C VAL A 275 12.92 -4.70 16.92
N GLY A 276 12.94 -5.52 15.85
CA GLY A 276 12.01 -5.43 14.72
C GLY A 276 12.53 -4.68 13.49
N LEU A 277 13.66 -3.97 13.60
CA LEU A 277 14.38 -3.49 12.43
C LEU A 277 14.99 -4.66 11.65
N ARG A 278 15.15 -4.47 10.34
CA ARG A 278 15.85 -5.45 9.49
C ARG A 278 17.33 -5.53 9.85
N SER A 279 17.80 -6.75 10.08
CA SER A 279 19.20 -7.08 10.37
C SER A 279 19.95 -7.67 9.17
N ASP A 280 19.27 -7.87 8.04
CA ASP A 280 19.82 -8.45 6.81
C ASP A 280 20.18 -7.41 5.74
N CYS A 281 19.85 -6.14 5.99
CA CYS A 281 20.11 -5.02 5.08
C CYS A 281 20.18 -3.69 5.82
N PHE A 282 20.79 -2.70 5.18
CA PHE A 282 20.75 -1.29 5.58
C PHE A 282 20.67 -0.39 4.35
N LEU A 283 20.28 0.86 4.57
CA LEU A 283 20.34 1.92 3.57
C LEU A 283 21.59 2.76 3.77
N TYR A 284 22.24 3.08 2.66
CA TYR A 284 23.31 4.06 2.59
C TYR A 284 23.19 4.83 1.28
N MET A 285 23.58 6.09 1.29
CA MET A 285 23.54 6.98 0.15
C MET A 285 24.92 7.57 -0.04
N ASP A 286 25.55 7.28 -1.18
CA ASP A 286 26.83 7.88 -1.53
C ASP A 286 26.65 9.30 -2.11
N GLU A 287 27.74 9.93 -2.54
CA GLU A 287 27.68 11.23 -3.22
C GLU A 287 26.97 11.17 -4.57
N GLU A 288 27.07 10.04 -5.28
CA GLU A 288 26.45 9.86 -6.59
C GLU A 288 24.92 9.80 -6.46
N GLY A 289 24.44 9.14 -5.41
CA GLY A 289 23.04 9.12 -5.02
C GLY A 289 22.50 10.52 -4.71
N LEU A 290 23.27 11.37 -4.04
CA LEU A 290 22.86 12.76 -3.73
C LEU A 290 22.75 13.65 -4.98
N ARG A 291 23.66 13.48 -5.93
CA ARG A 291 23.70 14.28 -7.18
C ARG A 291 22.75 13.72 -8.23
N SER A 292 22.37 12.46 -8.08
CA SER A 292 21.28 11.82 -8.78
C SER A 292 19.94 12.36 -8.28
N ILE A 293 18.95 12.37 -9.17
CA ILE A 293 17.54 12.62 -8.80
C ILE A 293 17.03 11.49 -7.86
N LYS A 294 17.81 10.40 -7.68
CA LYS A 294 17.41 9.12 -7.09
C LYS A 294 18.56 8.46 -6.30
N PRO A 295 18.55 8.48 -4.97
CA PRO A 295 19.79 8.21 -4.23
C PRO A 295 20.15 6.82 -3.66
N TYR A 296 19.34 5.78 -3.78
CA TYR A 296 19.44 4.66 -2.81
C TYR A 296 20.20 3.45 -3.35
N LEU A 297 21.23 2.97 -2.63
CA LEU A 297 21.87 1.67 -2.87
C LEU A 297 21.41 0.65 -1.82
N TRP A 298 21.06 -0.57 -2.25
CA TRP A 298 20.61 -1.66 -1.39
C TRP A 298 21.60 -2.84 -1.44
N GLU A 299 21.97 -3.38 -0.28
CA GLU A 299 22.69 -4.66 -0.20
C GLU A 299 21.88 -5.69 0.61
N ASN A 300 21.53 -6.80 -0.05
CA ASN A 300 20.82 -7.94 0.55
C ASN A 300 21.84 -9.03 0.91
N TRP A 301 21.92 -9.41 2.18
CA TRP A 301 22.82 -10.47 2.64
C TRP A 301 22.10 -11.82 2.68
N GLY A 302 22.42 -12.73 1.73
CA GLY A 302 21.76 -14.06 1.72
C GLY A 302 22.27 -15.16 0.78
N ARG A 303 23.19 -14.93 -0.18
CA ARG A 303 23.77 -16.03 -0.99
C ARG A 303 25.23 -15.80 -1.35
N ASN A 304 26.13 -16.48 -0.63
CA ASN A 304 27.51 -16.70 -1.08
C ASN A 304 27.55 -17.94 -1.98
N THR A 305 27.64 -17.75 -3.30
CA THR A 305 28.28 -18.73 -4.18
C THR A 305 29.34 -18.02 -5.01
N PRO A 306 30.63 -18.36 -4.87
CA PRO A 306 31.69 -17.69 -5.60
C PRO A 306 31.73 -18.22 -7.03
N ALA A 307 31.51 -17.35 -8.02
CA ALA A 307 31.96 -17.60 -9.38
C ALA A 307 33.23 -16.75 -9.61
N GLN A 308 34.30 -17.42 -9.96
CA GLN A 308 35.64 -16.88 -10.20
C GLN A 308 35.66 -15.91 -11.40
N GLY A 309 36.41 -14.82 -11.24
CA GLY A 309 37.20 -14.19 -12.30
C GLY A 309 36.48 -13.17 -13.20
N GLY A 310 36.89 -11.90 -13.07
CA GLY A 310 36.71 -10.89 -14.11
C GLY A 310 36.19 -9.55 -13.59
N HIS A 311 37.03 -8.51 -13.67
CA HIS A 311 36.62 -7.12 -13.54
C HIS A 311 35.44 -6.82 -14.48
N GLN A 312 34.26 -6.53 -13.93
CA GLN A 312 33.18 -5.88 -14.67
C GLN A 312 32.23 -5.16 -13.70
N ALA A 313 31.87 -3.93 -14.07
CA ALA A 313 30.95 -3.05 -13.38
C ALA A 313 29.68 -3.79 -12.94
N TYR A 314 29.29 -3.61 -11.68
CA TYR A 314 28.08 -4.19 -11.10
C TYR A 314 26.85 -3.63 -11.80
N ARG A 315 26.40 -4.39 -12.79
CA ARG A 315 25.18 -4.26 -13.56
C ARG A 315 24.26 -5.37 -13.04
N THR A 316 23.11 -5.01 -12.50
CA THR A 316 22.10 -5.98 -12.03
C THR A 316 21.34 -6.57 -13.22
N ASP A 317 22.01 -7.42 -13.99
CA ASP A 317 21.34 -8.35 -14.90
C ASP A 317 20.88 -9.56 -14.07
N ALA A 318 19.56 -9.67 -13.83
CA ALA A 318 18.97 -10.91 -13.33
C ALA A 318 18.93 -11.93 -14.49
N ILE A 319 19.74 -12.99 -14.39
CA ILE A 319 19.71 -14.13 -15.32
C ILE A 319 18.66 -15.15 -14.84
N CYS A 320 17.73 -15.51 -15.73
CA CYS A 320 17.15 -16.86 -15.82
C CYS A 320 17.56 -17.48 -17.18
N PRO A 321 17.70 -18.83 -17.28
CA PRO A 321 18.40 -19.44 -18.40
C PRO A 321 17.58 -19.54 -19.70
N ALA A 322 18.32 -19.34 -20.80
CA ALA A 322 18.10 -19.72 -22.20
C ALA A 322 16.94 -19.10 -23.01
N GLY A 323 17.30 -18.28 -24.01
CA GLY A 323 16.42 -18.03 -25.17
C GLY A 323 16.66 -16.80 -26.05
N SER A 324 17.81 -16.71 -26.72
CA SER A 324 18.07 -15.94 -27.96
C SER A 324 18.08 -14.39 -27.90
N ALA A 325 19.06 -13.84 -28.62
CA ALA A 325 19.51 -12.46 -28.63
C ALA A 325 18.67 -11.51 -29.49
N ARG A 326 18.69 -10.21 -29.14
CA ARG A 326 19.09 -9.10 -30.03
C ARG A 326 19.29 -7.79 -29.26
N SER A 327 20.36 -7.10 -29.64
CA SER A 327 20.87 -5.84 -29.10
C SER A 327 20.03 -4.61 -29.46
N LEU A 328 19.95 -3.64 -28.55
CA LEU A 328 19.95 -2.20 -28.83
C LEU A 328 20.25 -1.42 -27.55
N GLY A 329 20.84 -0.23 -27.72
CA GLY A 329 21.70 0.42 -26.75
C GLY A 329 21.06 1.42 -25.77
N ARG A 330 21.90 1.79 -24.79
CA ARG A 330 21.91 2.98 -23.92
C ARG A 330 20.78 3.21 -22.89
N ARG A 331 21.30 3.38 -21.67
CA ARG A 331 20.96 4.29 -20.55
C ARG A 331 20.14 3.75 -19.38
N GLU A 332 20.79 3.92 -18.21
CA GLU A 332 20.29 4.23 -16.87
C GLU A 332 19.33 3.23 -16.19
N THR A 333 19.89 2.52 -15.21
CA THR A 333 19.27 1.58 -14.26
C THR A 333 19.89 1.89 -12.89
N MET A 334 19.27 1.81 -11.72
CA MET A 334 17.91 1.48 -11.25
C MET A 334 17.99 1.54 -9.71
N ALA A 335 17.06 2.20 -9.02
CA ALA A 335 16.80 2.05 -7.57
C ALA A 335 15.60 2.95 -7.25
N ILE A 336 14.47 2.44 -6.73
CA ILE A 336 14.31 1.88 -5.39
C ILE A 336 13.64 0.50 -5.47
N SER A 337 14.27 -0.53 -4.90
CA SER A 337 13.63 -1.84 -4.69
C SER A 337 13.82 -2.28 -3.24
N VAL A 338 12.77 -2.17 -2.43
CA VAL A 338 12.70 -2.86 -1.13
C VAL A 338 12.30 -4.31 -1.44
N TYR A 339 13.29 -5.19 -1.64
CA TYR A 339 13.02 -6.63 -1.69
C TYR A 339 12.86 -7.16 -0.26
N VAL A 340 11.66 -7.66 0.04
CA VAL A 340 11.45 -8.54 1.19
C VAL A 340 11.45 -9.96 0.65
N ARG A 341 12.41 -10.77 1.09
CA ARG A 341 12.35 -12.22 0.94
C ARG A 341 12.35 -12.81 2.34
N ALA A 342 11.22 -13.40 2.68
CA ALA A 342 11.11 -14.27 3.83
C ALA A 342 11.74 -15.62 3.46
N ASP A 343 12.90 -15.96 4.03
CA ASP A 343 13.38 -17.35 3.97
C ASP A 343 13.03 -18.08 5.29
N ASP A 344 12.66 -19.34 5.11
CA ASP A 344 12.09 -20.28 6.07
C ASP A 344 13.09 -20.66 7.18
N ALA A 345 12.59 -20.71 8.41
CA ALA A 345 13.22 -21.50 9.47
C ALA A 345 12.98 -22.98 9.18
N ALA A 346 14.05 -23.72 8.90
CA ALA A 346 14.02 -25.19 8.85
C ALA A 346 13.61 -25.77 10.22
N PRO A 347 12.92 -26.92 10.25
CA PRO A 347 12.39 -27.50 11.49
C PRO A 347 13.53 -28.04 12.36
N GLY A 348 13.46 -27.71 13.65
CA GLY A 348 14.36 -28.22 14.66
C GLY A 348 14.43 -29.76 14.64
N GLY A 349 15.65 -30.26 14.58
CA GLY A 349 15.95 -31.69 14.75
C GLY A 349 15.53 -32.17 16.13
N ALA A 350 14.83 -33.29 16.14
CA ALA A 350 14.53 -34.06 17.33
C ALA A 350 15.84 -34.53 17.98
N ILE A 351 16.02 -34.20 19.26
CA ILE A 351 16.94 -34.91 20.14
C ILE A 351 16.14 -36.10 20.67
N LEU A 352 16.47 -37.31 20.19
CA LEU A 352 16.11 -38.56 20.84
C LEU A 352 17.24 -38.93 21.79
N SER A 353 16.88 -39.09 23.06
CA SER A 353 17.69 -39.68 24.11
C SER A 353 17.94 -41.17 23.84
N GLU A 354 19.16 -41.62 24.11
CA GLU A 354 19.42 -42.78 24.98
C GLU A 354 20.49 -42.38 26.01
#